data_AF-A0A6G4UEY2-F1
#
_entry.id   AF-A0A6G4UEY2-F1
#
_cell.length_a   1.000
_cell.length_b   1.000
_cell.length_c   1.000
_cell.angle_alpha   90.00
_cell.angle_beta   90.00
_cell.angle_gamma   90.00
#
_symmetry.space_group_name_H-M   'P 1'
#
loop_
_entity.id
_entity.type
_entity.pdbx_description
1 polymer ?
#
loop_
_entity_poly.entity_id
_entity_poly.type
_entity_poly.pdbx_seq_one_letter_code
_entity_poly.pdbx_strand_id
1 'polypeptide(L)'
;MAAGFTVGQALDGLFTAEGRADPFPRYARLAGAGPVLDLGRTTLVVGYEQCAAALRDPGLRVRDVEWADREMPGWTAHDSTRAILGSVLSLDGERHAGLRAILAKPFRPRQLGALRPVVEGEA
;
A
#
# COMPACT_ATOMS: atom_id res chain seq x y z
N MET A 1 4.09 -1.75 -31.12
CA MET A 1 3.93 -3.04 -30.41
C MET A 1 4.99 -3.10 -29.32
N ALA A 2 4.65 -2.85 -28.06
CA ALA A 2 5.61 -2.98 -26.97
C ALA A 2 5.96 -4.46 -26.78
N ALA A 3 7.25 -4.78 -26.66
CA ALA A 3 7.73 -6.15 -26.52
C ALA A 3 7.14 -6.83 -25.27
N GLY A 4 6.17 -7.73 -25.50
CA GLY A 4 6.28 -9.15 -25.16
C GLY A 4 6.46 -9.56 -23.70
N PHE A 5 5.63 -9.09 -22.77
CA PHE A 5 5.44 -9.81 -21.50
C PHE A 5 4.03 -10.40 -21.43
N THR A 6 3.88 -11.59 -20.85
CA THR A 6 2.58 -12.03 -20.32
C THR A 6 2.21 -11.22 -19.07
N VAL A 7 0.98 -11.33 -18.60
CA VAL A 7 0.56 -10.72 -17.32
C VAL A 7 1.42 -11.22 -16.16
N GLY A 8 1.70 -12.53 -16.11
CA GLY A 8 2.57 -13.13 -15.09
C GLY A 8 4.00 -12.59 -15.15
N GLN A 9 4.61 -12.55 -16.34
CA GLN A 9 5.96 -12.00 -16.52
C GLN A 9 6.05 -10.51 -16.15
N ALA A 10 4.99 -9.74 -16.43
CA ALA A 10 4.92 -8.35 -16.02
C ALA A 10 4.82 -8.21 -14.50
N LEU A 11 4.05 -9.07 -13.82
CA LEU A 11 3.93 -9.07 -12.36
C LEU A 11 5.23 -9.51 -11.68
N ASP A 12 5.78 -10.66 -12.05
CA ASP A 12 7.03 -11.20 -11.49
C ASP A 12 8.19 -10.21 -11.68
N GLY A 13 8.20 -9.57 -12.85
CA GLY A 13 9.20 -8.57 -13.21
C GLY A 13 9.23 -7.35 -12.30
N LEU A 14 8.14 -7.00 -11.59
CA LEU A 14 8.12 -5.87 -10.63
C LEU A 14 9.02 -6.13 -9.42
N PHE A 15 9.35 -7.40 -9.14
CA PHE A 15 10.16 -7.77 -7.99
C PHE A 15 11.67 -7.85 -8.28
N THR A 16 12.09 -7.74 -9.54
CA THR A 16 13.52 -7.73 -9.93
C THR A 16 14.16 -6.36 -9.74
N ALA A 17 15.49 -6.28 -9.78
CA ALA A 17 16.20 -5.01 -9.69
C ALA A 17 15.84 -4.06 -10.85
N GLU A 18 15.75 -4.59 -12.06
CA GLU A 18 15.41 -3.85 -13.28
C GLU A 18 13.98 -3.33 -13.22
N GLY A 19 13.03 -4.15 -12.77
CA GLY A 19 11.63 -3.72 -12.63
C GLY A 19 11.42 -2.72 -11.50
N ARG A 20 12.21 -2.77 -10.43
CA ARG A 20 12.19 -1.71 -9.40
C ARG A 20 12.79 -0.40 -9.91
N ALA A 21 13.79 -0.48 -10.79
CA ALA A 21 14.40 0.70 -11.41
C ALA A 21 13.48 1.35 -12.45
N ASP A 22 12.78 0.55 -13.27
CA ASP A 22 11.77 1.04 -14.23
C ASP A 22 10.52 0.12 -14.25
N PRO A 23 9.52 0.40 -13.40
CA PRO A 23 8.32 -0.43 -13.32
C PRO A 23 7.27 -0.08 -14.38
N PHE A 24 7.36 1.08 -15.04
CA PHE A 24 6.28 1.62 -15.85
C PHE A 24 5.91 0.77 -17.07
N PRO A 25 6.86 0.16 -17.82
CA PRO A 25 6.51 -0.76 -18.89
C PRO A 25 5.67 -1.95 -18.40
N ARG A 26 5.92 -2.42 -17.17
CA ARG A 26 5.20 -3.54 -16.57
C ARG A 26 3.81 -3.12 -16.10
N TYR A 27 3.68 -1.97 -15.45
CA TYR A 27 2.38 -1.40 -15.12
C TYR A 27 1.52 -1.16 -16.36
N ALA A 28 2.09 -0.63 -17.44
CA ALA A 28 1.38 -0.45 -18.71
C ALA A 28 0.89 -1.79 -19.27
N ARG A 29 1.70 -2.84 -19.18
CA ARG A 29 1.29 -4.19 -19.62
C ARG A 29 0.15 -4.77 -18.78
N LEU A 30 0.21 -4.59 -17.46
CA LEU A 30 -0.83 -5.05 -16.52
C LEU A 30 -2.13 -4.27 -16.75
N ALA A 31 -2.07 -2.93 -16.82
CA ALA A 31 -3.22 -2.09 -17.12
C ALA A 31 -3.86 -2.40 -18.48
N GLY A 32 -3.04 -2.73 -19.48
CA GLY A 32 -3.52 -3.15 -20.80
C GLY A 32 -4.21 -4.52 -20.82
N ALA A 33 -4.07 -5.35 -19.78
CA ALA A 33 -4.83 -6.60 -19.64
C ALA A 33 -6.22 -6.40 -19.03
N GLY A 34 -6.47 -5.24 -18.41
CA GLY A 34 -7.72 -4.91 -17.75
C GLY A 34 -7.48 -4.09 -16.47
N PRO A 35 -8.48 -3.33 -15.99
CA PRO A 35 -8.34 -2.51 -14.79
C PRO A 35 -8.33 -3.33 -13.48
N VAL A 36 -8.86 -4.55 -13.53
CA VAL A 36 -8.93 -5.52 -12.43
C VAL A 36 -8.57 -6.89 -12.98
N LEU A 37 -7.59 -7.54 -12.36
CA LEU A 37 -7.08 -8.85 -12.76
C LEU A 37 -7.24 -9.84 -11.61
N ASP A 38 -7.94 -10.94 -11.87
CA ASP A 38 -8.02 -12.05 -10.93
C ASP A 38 -6.78 -12.94 -11.07
N LEU A 39 -6.02 -13.08 -9.97
CA LEU A 39 -4.83 -13.93 -9.87
C LEU A 39 -5.11 -15.17 -9.01
N GLY A 40 -6.39 -15.53 -8.81
CA GLY A 40 -6.85 -16.65 -8.01
C GLY A 40 -6.90 -16.30 -6.52
N ARG A 41 -5.76 -16.27 -5.84
CA ARG A 41 -5.70 -15.96 -4.39
C ARG A 41 -5.74 -14.47 -4.08
N THR A 42 -5.46 -13.64 -5.08
CA THR A 42 -5.35 -12.19 -4.95
C THR A 42 -5.96 -11.53 -6.17
N THR A 43 -6.64 -10.41 -5.96
CA THR A 43 -7.08 -9.54 -7.05
C THR A 43 -6.11 -8.36 -7.16
N LEU A 44 -5.59 -8.14 -8.36
CA LEU A 44 -4.74 -7.00 -8.67
C LEU A 44 -5.59 -5.90 -9.32
N VAL A 45 -5.64 -4.72 -8.69
CA VAL A 45 -6.34 -3.54 -9.21
C VAL A 45 -5.31 -2.54 -9.71
N VAL A 46 -5.39 -2.19 -10.99
CA VAL A 46 -4.43 -1.28 -11.67
C VAL A 46 -5.12 -0.12 -12.38
N GLY A 47 -6.43 -0.19 -12.60
CA GLY A 47 -7.21 0.91 -13.13
C GLY A 47 -7.40 2.02 -12.10
N TYR A 48 -7.21 3.27 -12.50
CA TYR A 48 -7.28 4.42 -11.59
C TYR A 48 -8.62 4.50 -10.86
N GLU A 49 -9.73 4.43 -11.60
CA GLU A 49 -11.09 4.53 -11.03
C GLU A 49 -11.37 3.37 -10.06
N GLN A 50 -10.92 2.17 -10.41
CA GLN A 50 -11.12 0.96 -9.60
C GLN A 50 -10.26 0.99 -8.33
N CYS A 51 -9.00 1.45 -8.43
CA CYS A 51 -8.17 1.70 -7.25
C CYS A 51 -8.81 2.74 -6.34
N ALA A 52 -9.30 3.85 -6.91
CA ALA A 52 -9.95 4.93 -6.19
C ALA A 52 -11.24 4.47 -5.48
N ALA A 53 -12.03 3.61 -6.12
CA ALA A 53 -13.21 2.99 -5.52
C ALA A 53 -12.80 2.01 -4.41
N ALA A 54 -11.88 1.11 -4.69
CA ALA A 54 -11.42 0.08 -3.74
C ALA A 54 -10.85 0.69 -2.45
N LEU A 55 -10.02 1.74 -2.55
CA LEU A 55 -9.44 2.41 -1.38
C LEU A 55 -10.46 3.14 -0.48
N ARG A 56 -11.70 3.32 -0.96
CA ARG A 56 -12.80 3.96 -0.21
C ARG A 56 -13.89 2.97 0.21
N ASP A 57 -13.81 1.72 -0.25
CA ASP A 57 -14.80 0.70 0.06
C ASP A 57 -14.59 0.18 1.49
N PRO A 58 -15.53 0.41 2.42
CA PRO A 58 -15.40 -0.09 3.80
C PRO A 58 -15.49 -1.62 3.90
N GLY A 59 -15.93 -2.31 2.85
CA GLY A 59 -15.89 -3.76 2.76
C GLY A 59 -14.49 -4.33 2.50
N LEU A 60 -13.57 -3.51 1.97
CA LEU A 60 -12.17 -3.88 1.78
C LEU A 60 -11.35 -3.49 3.01
N ARG A 61 -11.23 -4.45 3.92
CA ARG A 61 -10.56 -4.27 5.21
C ARG A 61 -9.04 -4.41 5.11
N VAL A 62 -8.33 -3.79 6.04
CA VAL A 62 -6.88 -3.97 6.17
C VAL A 62 -6.53 -5.37 6.67
N ARG A 63 -5.27 -5.77 6.49
CA ARG A 63 -4.72 -6.99 7.09
C ARG A 63 -4.39 -6.71 8.56
N ASP A 64 -5.39 -6.86 9.42
CA ASP A 64 -5.29 -6.69 10.86
C ASP A 64 -4.60 -7.89 11.55
N VAL A 65 -4.47 -7.82 12.87
CA VAL A 65 -3.85 -8.87 13.68
C VAL A 65 -4.63 -10.17 13.56
N GLU A 66 -5.96 -10.10 13.52
CA GLU A 66 -6.83 -11.26 13.36
C GLU A 66 -6.63 -11.95 12.01
N TRP A 67 -6.42 -11.18 10.94
CA TRP A 67 -5.99 -11.73 9.65
C TRP A 67 -4.61 -12.41 9.76
N ALA A 68 -3.64 -11.76 10.40
CA ALA A 68 -2.28 -12.29 10.51
C ALA A 68 -2.22 -13.59 11.33
N ASP A 69 -3.01 -13.70 12.39
CA ASP A 69 -3.12 -14.92 13.20
C ASP A 69 -3.63 -16.13 12.38
N ARG A 70 -4.44 -15.88 11.35
CA ARG A 70 -4.95 -16.93 10.45
C ARG A 70 -4.04 -17.21 9.27
N GLU A 71 -3.55 -16.16 8.62
CA GLU A 71 -2.94 -16.25 7.29
C GLU A 71 -1.40 -16.10 7.29
N MET A 72 -0.80 -15.70 8.42
CA MET A 72 0.63 -15.46 8.54
C MET A 72 1.23 -16.11 9.79
N PRO A 73 1.37 -17.46 9.82
CA PRO A 73 1.95 -18.18 10.95
C PRO A 73 3.33 -17.63 11.33
N GLY A 74 3.51 -17.34 12.63
CA GLY A 74 4.79 -16.84 13.15
C GLY A 74 5.05 -15.36 12.90
N TRP A 75 4.06 -14.56 12.48
CA TRP A 75 4.24 -13.12 12.25
C TRP A 75 4.80 -12.36 13.47
N THR A 76 4.64 -12.88 14.69
CA THR A 76 5.19 -12.28 15.91
C THR A 76 6.70 -12.49 16.08
N ALA A 77 7.35 -13.31 15.25
CA ALA A 77 8.79 -13.62 15.37
C ALA A 77 9.71 -12.48 14.93
N HIS A 78 9.20 -11.51 14.17
CA HIS A 78 9.97 -10.36 13.70
C HIS A 78 9.40 -9.05 14.25
N ASP A 79 10.28 -8.15 14.67
CA ASP A 79 9.85 -6.84 15.21
C ASP A 79 9.19 -5.96 14.16
N SER A 80 9.61 -6.08 12.89
CA SER A 80 9.05 -5.30 11.79
C SER A 80 7.58 -5.63 11.52
N THR A 81 7.21 -6.91 11.54
CA THR A 81 5.83 -7.37 11.38
C THR A 81 5.00 -6.98 12.58
N ARG A 82 5.55 -7.09 13.80
CA ARG A 82 4.92 -6.58 15.03
C ARG A 82 4.63 -5.09 14.97
N ALA A 83 5.58 -4.30 14.50
CA ALA A 83 5.44 -2.85 14.38
C ALA A 83 4.34 -2.47 13.38
N ILE A 84 4.30 -3.10 12.20
CA ILE A 84 3.31 -2.79 11.16
C ILE A 84 1.90 -3.22 11.62
N LEU A 85 1.75 -4.45 12.09
CA LEU A 85 0.44 -4.99 12.51
C LEU A 85 -0.09 -4.35 13.78
N GLY A 86 0.79 -3.83 14.66
CA GLY A 86 0.41 -3.04 15.82
C GLY A 86 0.13 -1.56 15.55
N SER A 87 0.32 -1.08 14.32
CA SER A 87 0.19 0.34 13.98
C SER A 87 -1.23 0.73 13.53
N VAL A 88 -1.46 2.04 13.40
CA VAL A 88 -2.71 2.59 12.84
C VAL A 88 -2.97 2.13 11.39
N LEU A 89 -1.95 1.66 10.66
CA LEU A 89 -2.11 1.15 9.28
C LEU A 89 -2.86 -0.18 9.21
N SER A 90 -2.95 -0.90 10.33
CA SER A 90 -3.56 -2.24 10.42
C SER A 90 -4.84 -2.22 11.26
N LEU A 91 -5.52 -1.06 11.32
CA LEU A 91 -6.79 -0.87 12.02
C LEU A 91 -7.87 -0.36 11.07
N ASP A 92 -9.12 -0.77 11.31
CA ASP A 92 -10.31 -0.27 10.64
C ASP A 92 -11.26 0.50 11.58
N GLY A 93 -12.30 1.10 11.01
CA GLY A 93 -13.49 1.57 11.74
C GLY A 93 -13.21 2.68 12.77
N GLU A 94 -13.98 2.65 13.86
CA GLU A 94 -13.92 3.69 14.90
C GLU A 94 -12.55 3.75 15.60
N ARG A 95 -11.91 2.60 15.80
CA ARG A 95 -10.57 2.53 16.43
C ARG A 95 -9.52 3.22 15.55
N HIS A 96 -9.56 2.97 14.24
CA HIS A 96 -8.72 3.69 13.28
C HIS A 96 -9.02 5.19 13.30
N ALA A 97 -10.29 5.58 13.21
CA ALA A 97 -10.69 6.99 13.19
C ALA A 97 -10.22 7.74 14.45
N GLY A 98 -10.40 7.15 15.63
CA GLY A 98 -9.98 7.73 16.91
C GLY A 98 -8.46 7.93 17.00
N LEU A 99 -7.68 6.88 16.71
CA LEU A 99 -6.22 6.97 16.75
C LEU A 99 -5.67 7.92 15.67
N ARG A 100 -6.22 7.88 14.45
CA ARG A 100 -5.82 8.78 13.36
C ARG A 100 -6.09 10.24 13.72
N ALA A 101 -7.21 10.55 14.39
CA ALA A 101 -7.53 11.92 14.81
C ALA A 101 -6.54 12.46 15.86
N ILE A 102 -6.05 11.61 16.77
CA ILE A 102 -5.01 11.97 17.73
C ILE A 102 -3.68 12.19 17.02
N LEU A 103 -3.26 11.20 16.21
CA LEU A 103 -1.99 11.23 15.48
C LEU A 103 -1.91 12.35 14.44
N ALA A 104 -3.04 12.82 13.88
CA ALA A 104 -3.07 13.88 12.88
C ALA A 104 -2.66 15.26 13.41
N LYS A 105 -2.80 15.52 14.72
CA LYS A 105 -2.61 16.85 15.32
C LYS A 105 -1.24 17.50 15.01
N PRO A 106 -0.09 16.80 15.14
CA PRO A 106 1.20 17.36 14.77
C PRO A 106 1.41 17.52 13.26
N PHE A 107 0.64 16.82 12.41
CA PHE A 107 0.76 16.86 10.94
C PHE A 107 -0.15 17.92 10.28
N ARG A 108 -0.62 18.92 11.02
CA ARG A 108 -1.43 20.00 10.45
C ARG A 108 -0.55 20.90 9.56
N PRO A 109 -1.10 21.50 8.48
CA PRO A 109 -0.32 22.34 7.55
C PRO A 109 0.52 23.42 8.24
N ARG A 110 -0.04 24.09 9.26
CA ARG A 110 0.70 25.10 10.05
C ARG A 110 1.89 24.52 10.82
N GLN A 111 1.73 23.33 11.41
CA GLN A 111 2.79 22.67 12.17
C GLN A 111 3.90 22.16 11.24
N LEU A 112 3.52 21.54 10.12
CA LEU A 112 4.45 21.11 9.09
C LEU A 112 5.20 22.30 8.47
N GLY A 113 4.51 23.41 8.19
CA GLY A 113 5.14 24.62 7.67
C GLY A 113 6.19 25.22 8.60
N ALA A 114 6.02 25.08 9.92
CA ALA A 114 7.00 25.53 10.92
C ALA A 114 8.28 24.69 10.93
N LEU A 115 8.28 23.49 10.32
CA LEU A 115 9.48 22.66 10.18
C LEU A 115 10.36 23.10 9.00
N ARG A 116 9.91 24.04 8.16
CA ARG A 116 10.66 24.49 6.98
C ARG A 116 12.08 24.96 7.31
N PRO A 117 12.33 25.84 8.31
CA PRO A 117 13.69 26.26 8.65
C PRO A 117 14.58 25.08 9.11
N VAL A 118 14.01 24.10 9.82
CA VAL A 118 14.76 22.90 10.25
C VAL A 118 15.21 22.08 9.03
N VAL A 119 14.36 21.94 8.02
CA VAL A 119 14.67 21.23 6.78
C VAL A 119 15.66 22.00 5.92
N GLU A 120 15.54 23.33 5.87
CA GLU A 120 16.44 24.22 5.13
C GLU A 120 17.79 24.43 5.85
N GLY A 121 17.93 23.97 7.10
CA GLY A 121 19.16 24.08 7.90
C GLY A 121 19.36 25.48 8.51
N GLU A 122 18.28 26.23 8.68
CA GLU A 122 18.24 27.61 9.15
C GLU A 122 17.90 27.72 10.66
N ALA A 123 17.78 26.58 11.35
CA ALA A 123 17.37 26.45 12.75
C ALA A 123 18.54 26.20 13.72
#